data_AF-A0A822GJG2-F1
#
_entry.id   AF-A0A822GJG2-F1
#
_cell.length_a   1.000
_cell.length_b   1.000
_cell.length_c   1.000
_cell.angle_alpha   90.00
_cell.angle_beta   90.00
_cell.angle_gamma   90.00
#
_symmetry.space_group_name_H-M   'P 1'
#
loop_
_entity.id
_entity.type
_entity.pdbx_description
1 polymer ?
#
loop_
_entity_poly.entity_id
_entity_poly.type
_entity_poly.pdbx_seq_one_letter_code
_entity_poly.pdbx_strand_id
1 'polypeptide(L)'
;KAAIRDDDPVVFLENELLYGQQFPISDETLSSDFILPIGKGKIERQGKHITLVSHSIGLKICLEAAHELEQNEIDCEIINLRTLRPLDEEIIKTSIKKTHHLVSVEFV
;
A
#
# COMPACT_ATOMS: atom_id res chain seq x y z
N LYS A 1 -10.17 1.65 -12.49
CA LYS A 1 -10.63 0.71 -13.53
C LYS A 1 -11.44 -0.45 -12.94
N ALA A 2 -10.89 -1.25 -12.01
CA ALA A 2 -11.62 -2.33 -11.33
C ALA A 2 -12.97 -1.86 -10.77
N ALA A 3 -12.99 -0.79 -9.97
CA ALA A 3 -14.20 -0.24 -9.36
C ALA A 3 -15.35 0.11 -10.33
N ILE A 4 -15.03 0.53 -11.57
CA ILE A 4 -16.05 0.84 -12.59
C ILE A 4 -16.59 -0.44 -13.25
N ARG A 5 -15.76 -1.49 -13.30
CA ARG A 5 -16.07 -2.77 -13.94
C ARG A 5 -16.67 -3.78 -12.95
N ASP A 6 -16.76 -3.44 -11.68
CA ASP A 6 -17.32 -4.27 -10.63
C ASP A 6 -18.85 -4.11 -10.63
N ASP A 7 -19.58 -5.21 -10.44
CA ASP A 7 -21.05 -5.21 -10.41
C ASP A 7 -21.58 -4.77 -9.03
N ASP A 8 -20.73 -4.75 -8.00
CA ASP A 8 -21.08 -4.31 -6.65
C ASP A 8 -20.77 -2.81 -6.42
N PRO A 9 -21.45 -2.14 -5.47
CA PRO A 9 -21.14 -0.75 -5.13
C PRO A 9 -19.73 -0.59 -4.55
N VAL A 10 -18.91 0.25 -5.19
CA VAL A 10 -17.54 0.56 -4.74
C VAL A 10 -17.41 2.03 -4.35
N VAL A 11 -16.97 2.27 -3.11
CA VAL A 11 -16.54 3.61 -2.65
C VAL A 11 -15.05 3.77 -2.94
N PHE A 12 -14.70 4.75 -3.78
CA PHE A 12 -13.32 5.05 -4.14
C PHE A 12 -12.84 6.32 -3.41
N LEU A 13 -11.98 6.14 -2.41
CA LEU A 13 -11.47 7.24 -1.58
C LEU A 13 -10.17 7.77 -2.17
N GLU A 14 -10.23 8.96 -2.76
CA GLU A 14 -9.07 9.66 -3.30
C GLU A 14 -8.42 10.55 -2.24
N ASN A 15 -7.28 11.16 -2.56
CA ASN A 15 -6.62 12.12 -1.70
C ASN A 15 -6.13 13.31 -2.53
N GLU A 16 -6.61 14.50 -2.19
CA GLU A 16 -6.37 15.73 -2.93
C GLU A 16 -4.88 16.10 -3.00
N LEU A 17 -4.14 15.88 -1.91
CA LEU A 17 -2.70 16.17 -1.85
C LEU A 17 -1.86 15.26 -2.76
N LEU A 18 -2.41 14.13 -3.23
CA LEU A 18 -1.74 13.23 -4.17
C LEU A 18 -1.98 13.61 -5.64
N TYR A 19 -2.97 14.44 -5.97
CA TYR A 19 -3.28 14.78 -7.37
C TYR A 19 -2.13 15.49 -8.09
N GLY A 20 -1.39 16.34 -7.38
CA GLY A 20 -0.25 17.08 -7.94
C GLY A 20 1.06 16.29 -7.96
N GLN A 21 1.10 15.07 -7.44
CA GLN A 21 2.31 14.28 -7.35
C GLN A 21 2.56 13.49 -8.63
N GLN A 22 3.82 13.42 -9.04
CA GLN A 22 4.25 12.64 -10.20
C GLN A 22 4.85 11.32 -9.75
N PHE A 23 4.48 10.25 -10.44
CA PHE A 23 5.02 8.91 -10.21
C PHE A 23 5.52 8.33 -11.52
N PRO A 24 6.53 7.44 -11.50
CA PRO A 24 6.91 6.67 -12.67
C PRO A 24 5.70 5.88 -13.20
N ILE A 25 5.45 6.00 -14.50
CA ILE A 25 4.39 5.29 -15.21
C ILE A 25 5.05 4.32 -16.20
N SER A 26 4.49 3.12 -16.30
CA SER A 26 4.93 2.08 -17.25
C SER A 26 3.96 1.96 -18.42
N ASP A 27 4.41 1.41 -19.54
CA ASP A 27 3.54 1.13 -20.70
C ASP A 27 2.38 0.20 -20.33
N GLU A 28 2.63 -0.77 -19.43
CA GLU A 28 1.60 -1.66 -18.91
C GLU A 28 0.49 -0.88 -18.18
N THR A 29 0.85 0.08 -17.33
CA THR A 29 -0.13 0.89 -16.59
C THR A 29 -0.97 1.80 -17.50
N LEU A 30 -0.45 2.14 -18.69
CA LEU A 30 -1.17 2.93 -19.70
C LEU A 30 -2.18 2.08 -20.49
N SER A 31 -2.04 0.75 -20.52
CA SER A 31 -2.95 -0.15 -21.22
C SER A 31 -4.40 0.00 -20.74
N SER A 32 -5.37 -0.05 -21.65
CA SER A 32 -6.80 -0.08 -21.31
C SER A 32 -7.19 -1.26 -20.43
N ASP A 33 -6.40 -2.33 -20.48
CA ASP A 33 -6.67 -3.60 -19.80
C ASP A 33 -5.97 -3.72 -18.45
N PHE A 34 -5.16 -2.72 -18.07
CA PHE A 34 -4.56 -2.68 -16.75
C PHE A 34 -5.62 -2.63 -15.65
N ILE A 35 -5.68 -3.67 -14.83
CA ILE A 35 -6.57 -3.78 -13.68
C ILE A 35 -5.75 -4.23 -12.48
N LEU A 36 -5.98 -3.56 -11.35
CA LEU A 36 -5.55 -4.07 -10.05
C LEU A 36 -6.74 -4.74 -9.36
N PRO A 37 -6.58 -5.96 -8.82
CA PRO A 37 -7.67 -6.66 -8.14
C PRO A 37 -8.06 -5.95 -6.84
N ILE A 38 -9.36 -5.78 -6.64
CA ILE A 38 -9.92 -5.32 -5.36
C ILE A 38 -9.66 -6.40 -4.30
N GLY A 39 -9.29 -5.97 -3.10
CA GLY A 39 -8.96 -6.86 -1.97
C GLY A 39 -7.55 -7.44 -2.01
N LYS A 40 -6.65 -6.83 -2.80
CA LYS A 40 -5.23 -7.22 -2.86
C LYS A 40 -4.31 -6.05 -2.54
N GLY A 41 -3.57 -6.21 -1.45
CA GLY A 41 -2.51 -5.29 -1.05
C GLY A 41 -1.27 -5.45 -1.93
N LYS A 42 -0.31 -4.55 -1.76
CA LYS A 42 1.02 -4.64 -2.37
C LYS A 42 2.08 -4.39 -1.32
N ILE A 43 3.11 -5.23 -1.30
CA ILE A 43 4.35 -4.90 -0.60
C ILE A 43 5.12 -3.91 -1.48
N GLU A 44 5.22 -2.67 -1.02
CA GLU A 44 5.95 -1.60 -1.72
C GLU A 44 7.44 -1.65 -1.45
N ARG A 45 7.83 -2.14 -0.26
CA ARG A 45 9.22 -2.33 0.16
C ARG A 45 9.32 -3.62 0.97
N GLN A 46 10.25 -4.50 0.61
CA GLN A 46 10.56 -5.69 1.41
C GLN A 46 11.33 -5.30 2.67
N GLY A 47 11.08 -5.98 3.77
CA GLY A 47 11.87 -5.84 5.00
C GLY A 47 11.73 -7.03 5.92
N LYS A 48 12.44 -7.00 7.07
CA LYS A 48 12.51 -8.14 8.01
C LYS A 48 12.35 -7.77 9.49
N HIS A 49 12.43 -6.50 9.86
CA HIS A 49 12.43 -6.09 11.26
C HIS A 49 11.04 -5.66 11.76
N ILE A 50 10.25 -5.00 10.92
CA ILE A 50 8.90 -4.51 11.26
C ILE A 50 8.03 -4.41 10.01
N THR A 51 6.72 -4.66 10.15
CA THR A 51 5.72 -4.41 9.11
C THR A 51 5.03 -3.07 9.37
N LEU A 52 5.07 -2.17 8.38
CA LEU A 52 4.29 -0.95 8.33
C LEU A 52 3.13 -1.15 7.36
N VAL A 53 1.90 -0.97 7.82
CA VAL A 53 0.69 -1.12 6.99
C VAL A 53 0.00 0.23 6.86
N SER A 54 -0.25 0.67 5.64
CA SER A 54 -0.92 1.95 5.39
C SER A 54 -1.73 1.95 4.09
N HIS A 55 -2.45 3.04 3.87
CA HIS A 55 -3.18 3.35 2.65
C HIS A 55 -3.12 4.87 2.38
N SER A 56 -3.49 5.28 1.16
CA SER A 56 -3.56 6.70 0.78
C SER A 56 -2.24 7.45 1.06
N ILE A 57 -2.31 8.71 1.52
CA ILE A 57 -1.17 9.56 1.82
C ILE A 57 -0.23 8.97 2.88
N GLY A 58 -0.73 8.12 3.80
CA GLY A 58 0.08 7.54 4.86
C GLY A 58 1.18 6.60 4.36
N LEU A 59 1.03 6.06 3.15
CA LEU A 59 2.07 5.27 2.50
C LEU A 59 3.36 6.09 2.29
N LYS A 60 3.23 7.38 1.94
CA LYS A 60 4.37 8.27 1.74
C LYS A 60 5.19 8.40 3.04
N ILE A 61 4.51 8.60 4.15
CA ILE A 61 5.11 8.70 5.47
C ILE A 61 5.83 7.40 5.86
N CYS A 62 5.25 6.24 5.55
CA CYS A 62 5.90 4.95 5.81
C CYS A 62 7.20 4.78 5.00
N LEU A 63 7.21 5.22 3.74
CA LEU A 63 8.39 5.15 2.87
C LEU A 63 9.51 6.09 3.38
N GLU A 64 9.15 7.31 3.75
CA GLU A 64 10.09 8.28 4.35
C GLU A 64 10.67 7.75 5.67
N ALA A 65 9.82 7.25 6.57
CA ALA A 65 10.25 6.67 7.84
C ALA A 65 11.16 5.45 7.65
N ALA A 66 10.88 4.58 6.67
CA ALA A 66 11.77 3.45 6.38
C ALA A 66 13.15 3.90 5.91
N HIS A 67 13.24 4.97 5.11
CA HIS A 67 14.53 5.51 4.68
C HIS A 67 15.36 6.09 5.84
N GLU A 68 14.69 6.73 6.82
CA GLU A 68 15.37 7.20 8.04
C GLU A 68 15.80 6.05 8.95
N LEU A 69 14.96 5.03 9.09
CA LEU A 69 15.22 3.84 9.91
C LEU A 69 16.33 2.95 9.35
N GLU A 70 16.55 2.94 8.03
CA GLU A 70 17.68 2.28 7.40
C GLU A 70 19.03 2.73 7.98
N GLN A 71 19.17 4.00 8.39
CA GLN A 71 20.39 4.52 9.02
C GLN A 71 20.68 3.90 10.39
N ASN A 72 19.67 3.31 11.01
CA ASN A 72 19.76 2.59 12.28
C ASN A 72 19.71 1.07 12.07
N GLU A 73 19.96 0.61 10.83
CA GLU A 73 19.93 -0.80 10.44
C GLU A 73 18.55 -1.47 10.63
N ILE A 74 17.48 -0.68 10.70
CA ILE A 74 16.10 -1.16 10.80
C ILE A 74 15.51 -1.25 9.39
N ASP A 75 14.85 -2.37 9.10
CA ASP A 75 14.45 -2.77 7.75
C ASP A 75 12.95 -3.04 7.74
N CYS A 76 12.20 -2.07 7.25
CA CYS A 76 10.74 -2.04 7.31
C CYS A 76 10.12 -2.69 6.06
N GLU A 77 9.31 -3.73 6.27
CA GLU A 77 8.38 -4.17 5.23
C GLU A 77 7.20 -3.21 5.17
N ILE A 78 6.89 -2.66 3.99
CA ILE A 78 5.81 -1.70 3.83
C ILE A 78 4.71 -2.32 2.96
N ILE A 79 3.50 -2.40 3.52
CA ILE A 79 2.30 -2.86 2.85
C ILE A 79 1.39 -1.66 2.54
N ASN A 80 1.12 -1.46 1.26
CA ASN A 80 0.05 -0.62 0.75
C ASN A 80 -1.22 -1.46 0.64
N LEU A 81 -2.22 -1.18 1.48
CA LEU A 81 -3.46 -1.95 1.54
C LEU A 81 -4.24 -1.96 0.24
N ARG A 82 -4.28 -0.81 -0.47
CA ARG A 82 -5.09 -0.52 -1.67
C ARG A 82 -6.61 -0.64 -1.49
N THR A 83 -7.09 -1.65 -0.80
CA THR A 83 -8.51 -1.90 -0.50
C THR A 83 -8.71 -1.98 1.00
N LEU A 84 -9.67 -1.22 1.51
CA LEU A 84 -10.06 -1.25 2.93
C LEU A 84 -11.09 -2.36 3.21
N ARG A 85 -11.95 -2.66 2.24
CA ARG A 85 -12.95 -3.73 2.32
C ARG A 85 -13.23 -4.36 0.95
N PRO A 86 -13.08 -5.68 0.79
CA PRO A 86 -12.47 -6.61 1.74
C PRO A 86 -10.96 -6.34 1.90
N LEU A 87 -10.46 -6.35 3.14
CA LEU A 87 -9.05 -6.14 3.45
C LEU A 87 -8.22 -7.38 3.07
N ASP A 88 -7.03 -7.20 2.50
CA ASP A 88 -6.09 -8.30 2.29
C ASP A 88 -5.43 -8.68 3.62
N GLU A 89 -6.09 -9.52 4.41
CA GLU A 89 -5.52 -9.96 5.70
C GLU A 89 -4.31 -10.89 5.53
N GLU A 90 -4.26 -11.66 4.44
CA GLU A 90 -3.25 -12.69 4.25
C GLU A 90 -1.87 -12.10 3.95
N ILE A 91 -1.80 -11.00 3.19
CA ILE A 91 -0.53 -10.29 2.98
C ILE A 91 0.02 -9.73 4.31
N ILE A 92 -0.86 -9.22 5.19
CA ILE A 92 -0.50 -8.69 6.50
C ILE A 92 -0.01 -9.82 7.41
N LYS A 93 -0.78 -10.92 7.52
CA LYS A 93 -0.41 -12.09 8.35
C LYS A 93 0.93 -12.69 7.90
N THR A 94 1.14 -12.81 6.59
CA THR A 94 2.39 -13.34 6.02
C THR A 94 3.58 -12.46 6.38
N SER A 95 3.40 -11.15 6.29
CA SER A 95 4.43 -10.17 6.67
C SER A 95 4.76 -10.21 8.17
N ILE A 96 3.75 -10.21 9.04
CA ILE A 96 3.95 -10.24 10.50
C ILE A 96 4.61 -11.56 10.94
N LYS A 97 4.32 -12.69 10.29
CA LYS A 97 5.02 -13.96 10.55
C LYS A 97 6.53 -13.86 10.32
N LYS A 98 6.96 -12.99 9.41
CA LYS A 98 8.36 -12.73 9.08
C LYS A 98 9.00 -11.67 9.99
N THR A 99 8.28 -10.58 10.25
CA THR A 99 8.84 -9.38 10.92
C THR A 99 8.58 -9.36 12.43
N HIS A 100 7.60 -10.12 12.91
CA HIS A 100 7.15 -10.21 14.31
C HIS A 100 6.60 -8.91 14.92
N HIS A 101 6.53 -7.82 14.17
CA HIS A 101 6.09 -6.50 14.64
C HIS A 101 5.20 -5.83 13.60
N LEU A 102 4.21 -5.06 14.06
CA LEU A 102 3.25 -4.37 13.21
C LEU A 102 3.02 -2.95 13.72
N VAL A 103 3.02 -1.97 12.80
CA VAL A 103 2.45 -0.64 13.02
C VAL A 103 1.48 -0.34 11.89
N SER A 104 0.26 0.07 12.23
CA SER A 104 -0.68 0.65 11.28
C SER A 104 -0.51 2.17 11.25
N VAL A 105 -0.56 2.75 10.05
CA VAL A 105 -0.46 4.20 9.84
C VAL A 105 -1.66 4.66 9.03
N GLU A 106 -2.48 5.52 9.63
CA GLU A 106 -3.66 6.11 9.00
C GLU A 106 -3.78 7.58 9.39
N PHE A 107 -4.40 8.37 8.52
CA PHE A 107 -4.70 9.79 8.76
C PHE A 107 -6.21 9.98 8.65
N VAL A 108 -6.75 10.73 9.62
CA VAL A 108 -8.16 11.14 9.65
C VAL A 108 -8.36 12.33 8.72
#